data_AF-A0A960MW82-F1
#
_entry.id   AF-A0A960MW82-F1
#
_cell.length_a   1.000
_cell.length_b   1.000
_cell.length_c   1.000
_cell.angle_alpha   90.00
_cell.angle_beta   90.00
_cell.angle_gamma   90.00
#
_symmetry.space_group_name_H-M   'P 1'
#
loop_
_entity.id
_entity.type
_entity.pdbx_description
1 polymer ?
#
loop_
_entity_poly.entity_id
_entity_poly.type
_entity_poly.pdbx_seq_one_letter_code
_entity_poly.pdbx_strand_id
1 'polypeptide(L)'
;MAFFLGGLSISAPLDAAESSLVERWDFGTEEFAPLTPRGDIVRDQAGPRPPEFPNLETDNTAVELKGNGARFEIKDPGPQSRYDFTNGDAITMEAWIKVESLRPGQPAYLIGKGRTLSPKFGKDNQNWSLRVV
;
A
#
# COMPACT_ATOMS: atom_id res chain seq x y z
N MET A 1 13.90 -6.39 -7.76
CA MET A 1 12.50 -6.51 -7.31
C MET A 1 11.98 -5.10 -7.21
N ALA A 2 11.15 -4.70 -8.16
CA ALA A 2 10.62 -3.35 -8.27
C ALA A 2 9.10 -3.42 -8.34
N PHE A 3 8.45 -2.59 -7.53
CA PHE A 3 7.02 -2.40 -7.48
C PHE A 3 6.73 -0.98 -7.93
N PHE A 4 5.87 -0.79 -8.93
CA PHE A 4 5.33 0.53 -9.27
C PHE A 4 3.94 0.61 -8.69
N LEU A 5 3.70 1.46 -7.69
CA LEU A 5 2.35 1.73 -7.20
C LEU A 5 1.77 2.95 -7.93
N GLY A 6 0.64 2.79 -8.63
CA GLY A 6 -0.11 3.90 -9.24
C GLY A 6 -1.21 4.46 -8.34
N GLY A 7 -1.63 3.70 -7.33
CA GLY A 7 -2.68 4.07 -6.40
C GLY A 7 -2.91 2.91 -5.43
N LEU A 8 -3.19 3.21 -4.17
CA LEU A 8 -3.61 2.23 -3.18
C LEU A 8 -4.75 2.81 -2.36
N SER A 9 -5.85 2.08 -2.21
CA SER A 9 -6.94 2.47 -1.33
C SER A 9 -7.39 1.36 -0.39
N ILE A 10 -7.84 1.74 0.81
CA ILE A 10 -8.51 0.85 1.77
C ILE A 10 -9.87 1.46 2.14
N SER A 11 -10.91 0.64 2.21
CA SER A 11 -12.29 1.05 2.57
C SER A 11 -12.91 0.08 3.57
N ALA A 12 -13.82 0.57 4.40
CA ALA A 12 -14.62 -0.21 5.35
C ALA A 12 -16.12 0.02 5.11
N PRO A 13 -17.00 -0.99 5.25
CA PRO A 13 -18.43 -0.81 5.10
C PRO A 13 -19.04 -0.14 6.34
N LEU A 14 -19.97 0.79 6.11
CA LEU A 14 -20.87 1.32 7.14
C LEU A 14 -22.28 0.72 7.02
N ASP A 15 -22.65 0.21 5.85
CA ASP A 15 -23.82 -0.63 5.59
C ASP A 15 -23.66 -1.30 4.20
N ALA A 16 -24.49 -2.29 3.85
CA ALA A 16 -24.34 -3.09 2.61
C ALA A 16 -24.39 -2.31 1.27
N ALA A 17 -24.60 -0.99 1.31
CA ALA A 17 -24.64 -0.10 0.15
C ALA A 17 -23.60 1.05 0.15
N GLU A 18 -22.89 1.32 1.26
CA GLU A 18 -21.90 2.40 1.31
C GLU A 18 -20.59 1.97 2.01
N SER A 19 -19.51 1.90 1.23
CA SER A 19 -18.15 1.81 1.73
C SER A 19 -17.56 3.21 1.89
N SER A 20 -17.04 3.51 3.08
CA SER A 20 -16.30 4.76 3.30
C SER A 20 -14.82 4.53 2.99
N LEU A 21 -14.24 5.46 2.22
CA LEU A 21 -12.81 5.46 1.93
C LEU A 21 -12.05 5.72 3.24
N VAL A 22 -11.30 4.72 3.71
CA VAL A 22 -10.47 4.82 4.91
C VAL A 22 -9.15 5.52 4.59
N GLU A 23 -8.54 5.21 3.45
CA GLU A 23 -7.39 5.94 2.94
C GLU A 23 -7.17 5.69 1.46
N ARG A 24 -6.57 6.69 0.80
CA ARG A 24 -6.05 6.59 -0.56
C ARG A 24 -4.66 7.21 -0.62
N TRP A 25 -3.75 6.53 -1.32
CA TRP A 25 -2.41 7.01 -1.63
C TRP A 25 -2.23 7.01 -3.16
N ASP A 26 -2.08 8.20 -3.74
CA ASP A 26 -1.92 8.38 -5.19
C ASP A 26 -0.51 8.87 -5.51
N PHE A 27 0.33 8.06 -6.14
CA PHE A 27 1.76 8.36 -6.33
C PHE A 27 2.08 9.44 -7.38
N GLY A 28 1.10 10.31 -7.64
CA GLY A 28 1.10 11.49 -8.49
C GLY A 28 2.00 12.63 -8.00
N THR A 29 1.87 13.79 -8.65
CA THR A 29 2.69 14.99 -8.44
C THR A 29 2.37 15.75 -7.13
N GLU A 30 1.28 15.41 -6.43
CA GLU A 30 0.87 16.08 -5.20
C GLU A 30 1.47 15.45 -3.94
N GLU A 31 1.59 16.28 -2.88
CA GLU A 31 2.23 15.92 -1.63
C GLU A 31 1.40 14.90 -0.83
N PHE A 32 2.04 13.79 -0.46
CA PHE A 32 1.43 12.73 0.34
C PHE A 32 1.26 13.15 1.79
N ALA A 33 0.23 12.60 2.45
CA ALA A 33 0.26 12.40 3.90
C ALA A 33 1.64 11.91 4.36
N PRO A 34 2.09 12.15 5.61
CA PRO A 34 3.48 11.94 6.01
C PRO A 34 3.89 10.46 5.98
N LEU A 35 4.28 9.99 4.80
CA LEU A 35 4.87 8.68 4.53
C LEU A 35 6.35 8.77 4.89
N THR A 36 6.77 7.98 5.87
CA THR A 36 8.19 7.92 6.25
C THR A 36 8.91 6.89 5.40
N PRO A 37 9.86 7.27 4.53
CA PRO A 37 10.59 6.31 3.71
C PRO A 37 11.57 5.48 4.55
N ARG A 38 11.75 4.21 4.15
CA ARG A 38 12.77 3.28 4.65
C ARG A 38 13.39 2.56 3.47
N GLY A 39 14.73 2.45 3.46
CA GLY A 39 15.47 1.78 2.40
C GLY A 39 15.46 2.55 1.08
N ASP A 40 15.74 1.84 -0.01
CA ASP A 40 15.93 2.41 -1.34
C ASP A 40 14.60 2.57 -2.08
N ILE A 41 14.15 3.83 -2.18
CA ILE A 41 12.90 4.23 -2.83
C ILE A 41 13.19 5.27 -3.88
N VAL A 42 12.66 5.09 -5.09
CA VAL A 42 12.74 6.07 -6.18
C VAL A 42 11.33 6.57 -6.46
N ARG A 43 11.14 7.89 -6.44
CA ARG A 43 9.85 8.53 -6.75
C ARG A 43 9.79 8.95 -8.22
N ASP A 44 8.63 9.47 -8.62
CA ASP A 44 8.39 10.10 -9.92
C ASP A 44 8.74 9.20 -11.11
N GLN A 45 8.62 7.88 -10.90
CA GLN A 45 8.81 6.90 -11.97
C GLN A 45 7.57 6.83 -12.83
N ALA A 46 7.73 6.30 -14.04
CA ALA A 46 6.60 6.08 -14.92
C ALA A 46 5.62 5.05 -14.36
N GLY A 47 4.43 5.51 -13.96
CA GLY A 47 3.30 4.65 -13.65
C GLY A 47 2.65 4.06 -14.91
N PRO A 48 1.58 3.26 -14.76
CA PRO A 48 0.78 2.80 -15.90
C PRO A 48 0.09 3.97 -16.60
N ARG A 49 0.16 4.05 -17.94
CA ARG A 49 -0.31 5.21 -18.74
C ARG A 49 -0.95 4.77 -20.08
N PRO A 50 -1.67 5.66 -20.77
CA PRO A 50 -2.08 5.44 -22.15
C PRO A 50 -0.88 5.22 -23.11
N PRO A 51 -1.05 4.47 -24.22
CA PRO A 51 -2.31 3.86 -24.68
C PRO A 51 -2.64 2.52 -24.02
N GLU A 52 -1.70 1.89 -23.31
CA GLU A 52 -1.89 0.57 -22.70
C GLU A 52 -2.93 0.60 -21.57
N PHE A 53 -2.99 1.72 -20.84
CA PHE A 53 -3.98 1.96 -19.80
C PHE A 53 -4.78 3.26 -20.12
N PRO A 54 -5.79 3.19 -21.00
CA PRO A 54 -6.48 4.38 -21.53
C PRO A 54 -7.18 5.25 -20.50
N ASN A 55 -7.54 4.67 -19.35
CA ASN A 55 -8.29 5.35 -18.29
C ASN A 55 -7.39 6.03 -17.25
N LEU A 56 -6.06 5.99 -17.43
CA LEU A 56 -5.11 6.62 -16.53
C LEU A 56 -4.54 7.90 -17.14
N GLU A 57 -4.06 8.79 -16.27
CA GLU A 57 -3.46 10.06 -16.66
C GLU A 57 -2.18 9.85 -17.49
N THR A 58 -1.94 10.74 -18.44
CA THR A 58 -0.78 10.67 -19.35
C THR A 58 0.56 10.86 -18.65
N ASP A 59 0.54 11.57 -17.52
CA ASP A 59 1.67 11.89 -16.66
C ASP A 59 1.63 11.12 -15.33
N ASN A 60 0.84 10.05 -15.24
CA ASN A 60 0.75 9.21 -14.04
C ASN A 60 2.14 8.78 -13.56
N THR A 61 2.46 9.15 -12.32
CA THR A 61 3.71 8.81 -11.64
C THR A 61 3.50 7.69 -10.62
N ALA A 62 4.59 6.98 -10.33
CA ALA A 62 4.62 5.88 -9.40
C ALA A 62 5.89 5.94 -8.55
N VAL A 63 5.84 5.24 -7.42
CA VAL A 63 7.02 4.96 -6.59
C VAL A 63 7.57 3.59 -6.94
N GLU A 64 8.89 3.50 -7.01
CA GLU A 64 9.63 2.25 -7.16
C GLU A 64 10.30 1.87 -5.83
N LEU A 65 9.97 0.67 -5.33
CA LEU A 65 10.64 0.06 -4.18
C LEU A 65 11.72 -0.90 -4.67
N LYS A 66 13.01 -0.62 -4.42
CA LYS A 66 14.15 -1.41 -4.95
C LYS A 66 14.38 -2.76 -4.22
N GLY A 67 13.50 -3.16 -3.30
CA GLY A 67 13.64 -4.37 -2.49
C GLY A 67 14.43 -4.16 -1.20
N ASN A 68 15.01 -5.23 -0.63
CA ASN A 68 15.81 -5.18 0.60
C ASN A 68 15.14 -4.48 1.80
N GLY A 69 13.81 -4.60 1.92
CA GLY A 69 13.04 -3.98 2.99
C GLY A 69 12.62 -2.53 2.73
N ALA A 70 12.83 -2.01 1.51
CA ALA A 70 12.32 -0.72 1.08
C ALA A 70 10.80 -0.64 1.23
N ARG A 71 10.31 0.40 1.92
CA ARG A 71 8.89 0.61 2.22
C ARG A 71 8.61 2.04 2.69
N PHE A 72 7.36 2.45 2.60
CA PHE A 72 6.85 3.58 3.36
C PHE A 72 6.26 3.11 4.70
N GLU A 73 6.50 3.88 5.75
CA GLU A 73 5.89 3.68 7.06
C GLU A 73 4.91 4.82 7.34
N ILE A 74 3.75 4.45 7.86
CA ILE A 74 2.72 5.39 8.31
C ILE A 74 2.56 5.20 9.80
N LYS A 75 2.61 6.30 10.54
CA LYS A 75 2.38 6.26 11.97
C LYS A 75 0.89 6.07 12.22
N ASP A 76 0.56 5.00 12.92
CA ASP A 76 -0.78 4.81 13.45
C ASP A 76 -1.06 5.83 14.57
N PRO A 77 -2.19 6.58 14.52
CA PRO A 77 -2.57 7.53 15.56
C PRO A 77 -2.73 6.90 16.96
N GLY A 78 -3.02 5.60 17.05
CA GLY A 78 -3.20 4.90 18.32
C GLY A 78 -4.45 4.00 18.32
N PRO A 79 -4.88 3.53 19.51
CA PRO A 79 -6.04 2.67 19.63
C PRO A 79 -7.31 3.28 19.03
N GLN A 80 -8.13 2.43 18.40
CA GLN A 80 -9.37 2.83 17.72
C GLN A 80 -9.12 3.81 16.56
N SER A 81 -7.94 3.77 15.94
CA SER A 81 -7.71 4.55 14.72
C SER A 81 -8.48 3.96 13.55
N ARG A 82 -8.58 4.74 12.47
CA ARG A 82 -9.17 4.29 11.20
C ARG A 82 -8.45 3.08 10.56
N TYR A 83 -7.29 2.68 11.07
CA TYR A 83 -6.56 1.49 10.61
C TYR A 83 -6.76 0.25 11.49
N ASP A 84 -7.48 0.39 12.62
CA ASP A 84 -7.76 -0.67 13.58
C ASP A 84 -9.05 -1.41 13.20
N PHE A 85 -8.94 -2.29 12.21
CA PHE A 85 -9.99 -3.27 11.90
C PHE A 85 -9.99 -4.41 12.91
N THR A 86 -11.17 -4.90 13.24
CA THR A 86 -11.44 -5.93 14.22
C THR A 86 -12.00 -7.21 13.57
N ASN A 87 -12.09 -8.29 14.35
CA ASN A 87 -12.61 -9.55 13.85
C ASN A 87 -14.08 -9.38 13.38
N GLY A 88 -14.32 -9.67 12.11
CA GLY A 88 -15.64 -9.55 11.49
C GLY A 88 -15.79 -8.32 10.60
N ASP A 89 -14.87 -7.36 10.67
CA ASP A 89 -14.89 -6.22 9.77
C ASP A 89 -14.52 -6.66 8.35
N ALA A 90 -15.35 -6.28 7.38
CA ALA A 90 -15.00 -6.41 5.98
C ALA A 90 -14.13 -5.21 5.57
N ILE A 91 -13.08 -5.47 4.80
CA ILE A 91 -12.25 -4.42 4.21
C ILE A 91 -12.10 -4.66 2.72
N THR A 92 -12.12 -3.59 1.95
CA THR A 92 -11.77 -3.61 0.53
C THR A 92 -10.44 -2.91 0.36
N MET A 93 -9.50 -3.57 -0.32
CA MET A 93 -8.17 -3.04 -0.61
C MET A 93 -7.88 -3.19 -2.09
N GLU A 94 -7.41 -2.12 -2.73
CA GLU A 94 -7.12 -2.10 -4.16
C GLU A 94 -5.80 -1.41 -4.40
N ALA A 95 -4.97 -1.98 -5.29
CA ALA A 95 -3.67 -1.45 -5.64
C ALA A 95 -3.35 -1.66 -7.13
N TRP A 96 -2.81 -0.63 -7.78
CA TRP A 96 -2.21 -0.76 -9.11
C TRP A 96 -0.73 -1.04 -8.95
N ILE A 97 -0.30 -2.24 -9.35
CA ILE A 97 1.09 -2.65 -9.22
C ILE A 97 1.67 -3.15 -10.54
N LYS A 98 2.95 -2.82 -10.77
CA LYS A 98 3.80 -3.56 -11.71
C LYS A 98 4.82 -4.35 -10.92
N VAL A 99 4.89 -5.66 -11.13
CA VAL A 99 5.86 -6.55 -10.48
C VAL A 99 6.94 -6.91 -11.50
N GLU A 100 8.17 -6.46 -11.29
CA GLU A 100 9.27 -6.80 -12.22
C GLU A 100 9.81 -8.22 -12.00
N SER A 101 9.93 -8.64 -10.75
CA SER A 101 10.45 -9.95 -10.39
C SER A 101 10.02 -10.33 -8.99
N LEU A 102 9.52 -11.56 -8.86
CA LEU A 102 9.19 -12.19 -7.59
C LEU A 102 9.55 -13.67 -7.70
N ARG A 103 10.23 -14.23 -6.70
CA ARG A 103 10.51 -15.67 -6.69
C ARG A 103 9.20 -16.43 -6.41
N PRO A 104 8.99 -17.62 -6.98
CA PRO A 104 7.80 -18.42 -6.68
C PRO A 104 7.64 -18.63 -5.17
N GLY A 105 6.45 -18.31 -4.64
CA GLY A 105 6.13 -18.47 -3.22
C GLY A 105 6.78 -17.44 -2.30
N GLN A 106 7.45 -16.42 -2.83
CA GLN A 106 7.98 -15.31 -2.04
C GLN A 106 6.86 -14.28 -1.80
N PRO A 107 6.39 -14.08 -0.57
CA PRO A 107 5.41 -13.04 -0.30
C PRO A 107 6.05 -11.65 -0.44
N ALA A 108 5.39 -10.77 -1.19
CA ALA A 108 5.71 -9.35 -1.22
C ALA A 108 4.51 -8.52 -0.75
N TYR A 109 4.72 -7.80 0.35
CA TYR A 109 3.71 -6.93 0.95
C TYR A 109 3.58 -5.65 0.14
N LEU A 110 2.35 -5.33 -0.27
CA LEU A 110 2.03 -4.03 -0.88
C LEU A 110 1.69 -3.03 0.22
N ILE A 111 0.91 -3.47 1.20
CA ILE A 111 0.61 -2.74 2.44
C ILE A 111 0.23 -3.75 3.53
N GLY A 112 0.48 -3.38 4.79
CA GLY A 112 -0.06 -4.10 5.92
C GLY A 112 0.18 -3.39 7.23
N LYS A 113 -0.56 -3.82 8.25
CA LYS A 113 -0.41 -3.40 9.64
C LYS A 113 0.08 -4.58 10.48
N GLY A 114 1.23 -4.40 11.13
CA GLY A 114 1.95 -5.44 11.85
C GLY A 114 3.31 -5.74 11.23
N ARG A 115 4.07 -6.65 11.84
CA ARG A 115 5.42 -7.06 11.40
C ARG A 115 6.41 -5.90 11.13
N THR A 116 6.32 -4.82 11.89
CA THR A 116 7.25 -3.68 11.80
C THR A 116 8.58 -3.91 12.51
N LEU A 117 8.83 -5.14 13.01
CA LEU A 117 9.94 -5.50 13.91
C LEU A 117 10.03 -4.62 15.18
N SER A 118 8.95 -3.92 15.51
CA SER A 118 8.85 -3.15 16.75
C SER A 118 8.90 -4.09 17.95
N PRO A 119 9.76 -3.83 18.96
CA PRO A 119 9.87 -4.68 20.15
C PRO A 119 8.60 -4.65 21.01
N LYS A 120 7.68 -3.72 20.75
CA LYS A 120 6.40 -3.59 21.48
C LYS A 120 5.35 -4.63 21.05
N PHE A 121 5.55 -5.29 19.92
CA PHE A 121 4.61 -6.27 19.38
C PHE A 121 5.30 -7.60 19.13
N GLY A 122 4.56 -8.70 19.25
CA GLY A 122 5.07 -10.02 18.85
C GLY A 122 5.51 -9.99 17.39
N LYS A 123 6.67 -10.59 17.09
CA LYS A 123 7.28 -10.60 15.74
C LYS A 123 6.34 -11.11 14.65
N ASP A 124 5.42 -12.00 15.01
CA ASP A 124 4.48 -12.65 14.09
C ASP A 124 3.08 -12.00 14.10
N ASN A 125 2.90 -10.89 14.82
CA ASN A 125 1.62 -10.19 14.85
C ASN A 125 1.42 -9.43 13.53
N GLN A 126 0.60 -10.04 12.67
CA GLN A 126 0.06 -9.43 11.46
C GLN A 126 -1.44 -9.24 11.68
N ASN A 127 -1.91 -8.00 11.67
CA ASN A 127 -3.33 -7.71 11.77
C ASN A 127 -4.00 -7.93 10.39
N TRP A 128 -3.62 -7.10 9.41
CA TRP A 128 -4.10 -7.24 8.03
C TRP A 128 -2.98 -6.92 7.03
N SER A 129 -3.11 -7.41 5.80
CA SER A 129 -2.19 -7.12 4.71
C SER A 129 -2.79 -7.41 3.34
N LEU A 130 -2.37 -6.64 2.35
CA LEU A 130 -2.45 -7.00 0.93
C LEU A 130 -1.06 -7.36 0.43
N ARG A 131 -0.93 -8.53 -0.21
CA ARG A 131 0.34 -9.07 -0.70
C ARG A 131 0.16 -9.88 -1.97
N VAL A 132 1.22 -9.97 -2.75
CA VAL A 132 1.36 -10.92 -3.87
C VAL A 132 2.29 -12.07 -3.46
N VAL A 133 2.11 -13.25 -4.04
CA VAL A 133 2.83 -14.51 -3.72
C VAL A 133 3.24 -15.28 -4.96
#